data_AF-A0A7U4QJT3-F1
#
_entry.id   AF-A0A7U4QJT3-F1
#
_cell.length_a   1.000
_cell.length_b   1.000
_cell.length_c   1.000
_cell.angle_alpha   90.00
_cell.angle_beta   90.00
_cell.angle_gamma   90.00
#
_symmetry.space_group_name_H-M   'P 1'
#
loop_
_entity.id
_entity.type
_entity.pdbx_description
1 polymer ?
#
loop_
_entity_poly.entity_id
_entity_poly.type
_entity_poly.pdbx_seq_one_letter_code
_entity_poly.pdbx_strand_id
1 'polypeptide(L)'
;MKKTVVLSVLLFLFGSLAVEAKVVNQTHQKLYGAHFWIPKFAVSEQSKYVMTDFGPGNIRFLERIDIVIDDEMRVNGIRIFYTTGDGIKRQVYLHQVKGWILESPPSPKSVSKKVLIQTVTTDELSR
;
A
#
# COMPACT_ATOMS: atom_id res chain seq x y z
N MET A 1 -26.93 8.15 40.38
CA MET A 1 -25.50 8.51 40.30
C MET A 1 -24.60 7.47 39.62
N LYS A 2 -24.81 6.15 39.77
CA LYS A 2 -23.94 5.13 39.13
C LYS A 2 -24.01 5.09 37.58
N LYS A 3 -25.19 5.31 36.98
CA LYS A 3 -25.38 5.22 35.52
C LYS A 3 -24.71 6.35 34.73
N THR A 4 -24.70 7.57 35.28
CA THR A 4 -24.08 8.73 34.62
C THR A 4 -22.56 8.63 34.58
N VAL A 5 -21.94 8.15 35.65
CA VAL A 5 -20.47 7.93 35.68
C VAL A 5 -20.05 6.85 34.69
N VAL A 6 -20.80 5.75 34.59
CA VAL A 6 -20.54 4.68 33.62
C VAL A 6 -20.64 5.19 32.17
N LEU A 7 -21.65 6.02 31.89
CA LEU A 7 -21.84 6.60 30.56
C LEU A 7 -20.70 7.57 30.19
N SER A 8 -20.24 8.40 31.14
CA SER A 8 -19.10 9.31 30.93
C SER A 8 -17.79 8.56 30.69
N VAL A 9 -17.56 7.45 31.40
CA VAL A 9 -16.36 6.62 31.22
C VAL A 9 -16.39 5.90 29.87
N LEU A 10 -17.55 5.39 29.45
CA LEU A 10 -17.73 4.81 28.12
C LEU A 10 -17.49 5.85 27.01
N LEU A 11 -18.07 7.04 27.12
CA LEU A 11 -17.85 8.14 26.16
C LEU A 11 -16.38 8.54 26.07
N PHE A 12 -15.65 8.56 27.19
CA PHE A 12 -14.22 8.85 27.20
C PHE A 12 -13.39 7.75 26.52
N LEU A 13 -13.72 6.48 26.79
CA LEU A 13 -13.06 5.33 26.15
C LEU A 13 -13.32 5.26 24.64
N PHE A 14 -14.53 5.60 24.18
CA PHE A 14 -14.84 5.66 22.75
C PHE A 14 -14.22 6.88 22.05
N GLY A 15 -14.07 8.01 22.77
CA GLY A 15 -13.43 9.21 22.23
C GLY A 15 -11.93 9.05 21.98
N SER A 16 -11.23 8.19 22.74
CA SER A 16 -9.80 7.91 22.56
C SER A 16 -9.47 6.91 21.45
N LEU A 17 -10.47 6.30 20.80
CA LEU A 17 -10.26 5.32 19.72
C LEU A 17 -10.24 5.94 18.31
N ALA A 18 -10.22 7.28 18.22
CA ALA A 18 -9.97 7.96 16.95
C ALA A 18 -8.49 7.83 16.57
N VAL A 19 -8.10 6.64 16.10
CA VAL A 19 -6.83 6.46 15.38
C VAL A 19 -7.01 7.16 14.04
N GLU A 20 -6.36 8.31 13.88
CA GLU A 20 -6.39 9.07 12.63
C GLU A 20 -5.60 8.32 11.55
N ALA A 21 -6.31 7.85 10.53
CA ALA A 21 -5.72 7.36 9.29
C ALA A 21 -4.85 8.48 8.69
N LYS A 22 -3.55 8.22 8.53
CA LYS A 22 -2.55 9.25 8.22
C LYS A 22 -1.62 8.81 7.09
N VAL A 23 -1.52 9.66 6.07
CA VAL A 23 -0.41 9.63 5.12
C VAL A 23 0.80 10.27 5.81
N VAL A 24 1.80 9.45 6.10
CA VAL A 24 3.02 9.86 6.83
C VAL A 24 4.01 10.56 5.92
N ASN A 25 4.16 10.06 4.70
CA ASN A 25 5.05 10.63 3.69
C ASN A 25 4.50 10.36 2.28
N GLN A 26 4.79 11.25 1.34
CA GLN A 26 4.40 11.12 -0.05
C GLN A 26 5.49 11.68 -0.97
N THR A 27 5.87 10.92 -1.98
CA THR A 27 6.82 11.34 -3.01
C THR A 27 6.40 10.81 -4.38
N HIS A 28 6.87 11.47 -5.42
CA HIS A 28 6.78 10.91 -6.77
C HIS A 28 8.16 10.51 -7.25
N GLN A 29 8.31 9.24 -7.61
CA GLN A 29 9.57 8.71 -8.13
C GLN A 29 9.39 8.23 -9.57
N LYS A 30 10.38 8.51 -10.42
CA LYS A 30 10.43 7.94 -11.77
C LYS A 30 10.98 6.53 -11.64
N LEU A 31 10.19 5.53 -12.00
CA LEU A 31 10.53 4.11 -11.92
C LEU A 31 10.66 3.50 -13.30
N TYR A 32 11.68 2.68 -13.48
CA TYR A 32 11.87 1.78 -14.62
C TYR A 32 11.32 0.37 -14.32
N GLY A 33 11.44 -0.04 -13.06
CA GLY A 33 10.94 -1.32 -12.57
C GLY A 33 10.46 -1.26 -11.11
N ALA A 34 9.54 -2.14 -10.74
CA ALA A 34 9.08 -2.37 -9.38
C ALA A 34 8.72 -3.85 -9.20
N HIS A 35 9.42 -4.53 -8.30
CA HIS A 35 9.31 -5.98 -8.10
C HIS A 35 8.98 -6.27 -6.63
N PHE A 36 7.95 -7.08 -6.39
CA PHE A 36 7.48 -7.44 -5.05
C PHE A 36 7.47 -8.96 -4.89
N TRP A 37 8.18 -9.48 -3.87
CA TRP A 37 8.24 -10.91 -3.59
C TRP A 37 7.34 -11.29 -2.42
N ILE A 38 6.35 -12.14 -2.69
CA ILE A 38 5.43 -12.69 -1.69
C ILE A 38 5.65 -14.19 -1.50
N PRO A 39 5.30 -14.76 -0.33
CA PRO A 39 5.35 -16.20 -0.13
C PRO A 39 4.37 -16.92 -1.06
N LYS A 40 4.77 -18.06 -1.66
CA LYS A 40 3.91 -18.83 -2.59
C LYS A 40 2.57 -19.26 -2.00
N PHE A 41 2.47 -19.41 -0.67
CA PHE A 41 1.25 -19.79 0.04
C PHE A 41 0.31 -18.61 0.35
N ALA A 42 0.75 -17.36 0.15
CA ALA A 42 -0.07 -16.16 0.36
C ALA A 42 -0.99 -15.85 -0.84
N VAL A 43 -0.93 -16.68 -1.89
CA VAL A 43 -1.65 -16.53 -3.14
C VAL A 43 -2.87 -17.45 -3.08
N SER A 44 -4.05 -16.93 -2.69
CA SER A 44 -5.30 -17.70 -2.78
C SER A 44 -5.62 -18.05 -4.23
N GLU A 45 -6.41 -19.08 -4.53
CA GLU A 45 -6.77 -19.41 -5.93
C GLU A 45 -7.48 -18.25 -6.67
N GLN A 46 -8.05 -17.30 -5.93
CA GLN A 46 -8.67 -16.07 -6.45
C GLN A 46 -7.65 -15.00 -6.89
N SER A 47 -6.38 -15.15 -6.50
CA SER A 47 -5.29 -14.20 -6.77
C SER A 47 -4.48 -14.49 -8.04
N LYS A 48 -4.99 -15.37 -8.93
CA LYS A 48 -4.39 -15.74 -10.22
C LYS A 48 -4.08 -14.57 -11.17
N TYR A 49 -4.49 -13.34 -10.85
CA TYR A 49 -4.31 -12.15 -11.69
C TYR A 49 -3.65 -10.96 -10.97
N VAL A 50 -2.98 -11.19 -9.83
CA VAL A 50 -2.24 -10.12 -9.15
C VAL A 50 -0.91 -9.87 -9.87
N MET A 51 -0.72 -8.65 -10.38
CA MET A 51 0.58 -8.22 -10.89
C MET A 51 1.47 -7.76 -9.74
N THR A 52 2.56 -8.48 -9.48
CA THR A 52 3.60 -8.11 -8.48
C THR A 52 4.94 -7.76 -9.12
N ASP A 53 5.02 -7.79 -10.45
CA ASP A 53 6.23 -7.55 -11.23
C ASP A 53 5.94 -6.54 -12.35
N PHE A 54 6.53 -5.36 -12.21
CA PHE A 54 6.43 -4.26 -13.15
C PHE A 54 7.81 -3.96 -13.71
N GLY A 55 8.14 -4.51 -14.87
CA GLY A 55 9.33 -4.16 -15.64
C GLY A 55 9.04 -3.15 -16.76
N PRO A 56 10.01 -2.91 -17.66
CA PRO A 56 9.89 -1.88 -18.70
C PRO A 56 8.70 -2.05 -19.64
N GLY A 57 8.30 -3.31 -19.89
CA GLY A 57 7.18 -3.63 -20.77
C GLY A 57 5.80 -3.26 -20.21
N ASN A 58 5.67 -3.14 -18.89
CA ASN A 58 4.38 -3.00 -18.20
C ASN A 58 4.38 -1.95 -17.07
N ILE A 59 5.51 -1.27 -16.77
CA ILE A 59 5.62 -0.22 -15.74
C ILE A 59 4.63 0.94 -15.94
N ARG A 60 4.15 1.14 -17.17
CA ARG A 60 3.10 2.12 -17.51
C ARG A 60 1.77 1.87 -16.79
N PHE A 61 1.51 0.62 -16.37
CA PHE A 61 0.30 0.25 -15.64
C PHE A 61 0.36 0.59 -14.16
N LEU A 62 1.57 0.76 -13.59
CA LEU A 62 1.73 1.07 -12.17
C LEU A 62 1.42 2.56 -11.93
N GLU A 63 0.53 2.82 -10.98
CA GLU A 63 0.09 4.17 -10.64
C GLU A 63 0.63 4.62 -9.28
N ARG A 64 0.51 3.75 -8.27
CA ARG A 64 0.84 4.07 -6.90
C ARG A 64 1.31 2.85 -6.10
N ILE A 65 2.23 3.10 -5.18
CA ILE A 65 2.71 2.16 -4.17
C ILE A 65 2.50 2.80 -2.80
N ASP A 66 1.78 2.13 -1.92
CA ASP A 66 1.71 2.50 -0.52
C ASP A 66 2.52 1.51 0.30
N ILE A 67 3.50 2.01 1.04
CA ILE A 67 4.19 1.29 2.09
C ILE A 67 3.33 1.43 3.35
N VAL A 68 2.73 0.33 3.77
CA VAL A 68 1.80 0.32 4.91
C VAL A 68 2.59 0.01 6.17
N ILE A 69 2.55 0.92 7.14
CA ILE A 69 3.20 0.78 8.43
C ILE A 69 2.18 0.58 9.55
N ASP A 70 2.56 -0.18 10.56
CA ASP A 70 1.79 -0.31 11.80
C ASP A 70 2.12 0.81 12.81
N ASP A 71 1.46 0.76 13.98
CA ASP A 71 1.63 1.72 15.08
C ASP A 71 3.05 1.73 15.66
N GLU A 72 3.82 0.66 15.43
CA GLU A 72 5.22 0.52 15.84
C GLU A 72 6.20 1.03 14.77
N MET A 73 5.68 1.67 13.71
CA MET A 73 6.44 2.15 12.55
C MET A 73 7.13 1.03 11.76
N ARG A 74 6.66 -0.20 11.87
CA ARG A 74 7.16 -1.35 11.11
C ARG A 74 6.34 -1.53 9.84
N VAL A 75 7.00 -1.98 8.77
CA VAL A 75 6.31 -2.27 7.52
C VAL A 75 5.44 -3.52 7.70
N ASN A 76 4.12 -3.34 7.62
CA ASN A 76 3.14 -4.40 7.71
C ASN A 76 2.88 -5.03 6.31
N GLY A 77 2.87 -4.20 5.27
CA GLY A 77 2.70 -4.68 3.90
C GLY A 77 2.82 -3.59 2.85
N ILE A 78 2.49 -3.95 1.61
CA ILE A 78 2.52 -3.01 0.47
C ILE A 78 1.18 -3.05 -0.24
N ARG A 79 0.57 -1.88 -0.45
CA ARG A 79 -0.62 -1.75 -1.29
C ARG A 79 -0.21 -1.20 -2.65
N ILE A 80 -0.50 -1.93 -3.72
CA ILE A 80 -0.19 -1.53 -5.09
C ILE A 80 -1.47 -1.17 -5.84
N PHE A 81 -1.38 -0.12 -6.66
CA PHE A 81 -2.46 0.36 -7.53
C PHE A 81 -1.98 0.34 -8.96
N TYR A 82 -2.75 -0.31 -9.83
CA TYR A 82 -2.40 -0.42 -11.23
C TYR A 82 -3.64 -0.54 -12.12
N THR A 83 -3.51 -0.07 -13.36
CA THR A 83 -4.54 -0.15 -14.40
C THR A 83 -3.96 -0.88 -15.59
N THR A 84 -4.50 -2.07 -15.91
CA THR A 84 -3.98 -2.86 -17.03
C THR A 84 -4.53 -2.38 -18.37
N GLY A 85 -4.18 -3.06 -19.46
CA GLY A 85 -4.65 -2.68 -20.81
C GLY A 85 -6.17 -2.69 -21.00
N ASP A 86 -6.91 -3.34 -20.11
CA ASP A 86 -8.38 -3.33 -20.07
C ASP A 86 -8.98 -2.05 -19.46
N GLY A 87 -8.17 -1.15 -18.93
CA GLY A 87 -8.63 0.08 -18.27
C GLY A 87 -9.21 -0.14 -16.86
N ILE A 88 -9.22 -1.38 -16.35
CA ILE A 88 -9.76 -1.69 -15.02
C ILE A 88 -8.69 -1.40 -13.97
N LYS A 89 -9.01 -0.47 -13.07
CA LYS A 89 -8.22 -0.15 -11.88
C LYS A 89 -8.26 -1.32 -10.91
N ARG A 90 -7.07 -1.72 -10.45
CA ARG A 90 -6.87 -2.78 -9.47
C ARG A 90 -6.08 -2.24 -8.29
N GLN A 91 -6.50 -2.67 -7.11
CA GLN A 91 -5.83 -2.41 -5.85
C GLN A 91 -5.54 -3.76 -5.21
N VAL A 92 -4.30 -3.98 -4.79
CA VAL A 92 -3.92 -5.22 -4.11
C VAL A 92 -3.07 -4.89 -2.89
N TYR A 93 -3.44 -5.44 -1.75
CA TYR A 93 -2.63 -5.40 -0.55
C TYR A 93 -1.82 -6.70 -0.44
N LEU A 94 -0.50 -6.56 -0.44
CA LEU A 94 0.47 -7.62 -0.30
C LEU A 94 0.89 -7.67 1.17
N HIS A 95 0.40 -8.68 1.89
CA HIS A 95 0.85 -8.98 3.25
C HIS A 95 2.12 -9.84 3.23
N GLN A 96 2.91 -9.81 4.30
CA GLN A 96 4.10 -10.66 4.47
C GLN A 96 5.09 -10.60 3.29
N VAL A 97 5.29 -9.40 2.73
CA VAL A 97 6.23 -9.19 1.62
C VAL A 97 7.65 -9.54 2.10
N LYS A 98 8.32 -10.47 1.41
CA LYS A 98 9.70 -10.88 1.73
C LYS A 98 10.72 -9.82 1.36
N GLY A 99 10.39 -9.00 0.38
CA GLY A 99 11.20 -7.88 -0.07
C GLY A 99 10.58 -7.21 -1.28
N TRP A 100 11.15 -6.07 -1.66
CA TRP A 100 10.81 -5.35 -2.87
C TRP A 100 12.03 -4.60 -3.39
N ILE A 101 12.04 -4.33 -4.69
CA ILE A 101 13.04 -3.48 -5.34
C ILE A 101 12.31 -2.48 -6.22
N LEU A 102 12.69 -1.21 -6.10
CA LEU A 102 12.25 -0.13 -6.99
C LEU A 102 13.46 0.33 -7.79
N GLU A 103 13.39 0.17 -9.11
CA GLU A 103 14.49 0.43 -10.01
C GLU A 103 14.36 1.83 -10.60
N SER A 104 15.41 2.64 -10.40
CA SER A 104 15.55 3.92 -11.07
C SER A 104 15.92 3.71 -12.55
N PRO A 105 15.49 4.59 -13.46
CA PRO A 105 15.87 4.51 -14.87
C PRO A 105 17.39 4.53 -15.07
N PRO A 106 17.99 3.55 -15.78
CA PRO A 106 19.44 3.50 -16.01
C PRO A 106 19.94 4.64 -16.91
N SER A 107 19.05 5.23 -17.71
CA SER A 107 19.32 6.42 -18.52
C SER A 107 18.06 7.29 -18.66
N PRO A 108 18.20 8.59 -19.02
CA PRO A 108 17.06 9.49 -19.24
C PRO A 108 16.06 9.01 -20.30
N LYS A 109 16.52 8.24 -21.29
CA LYS A 109 15.71 7.71 -22.40
C LYS A 109 14.97 6.41 -22.07
N SER A 110 15.24 5.81 -20.91
CA SER A 110 14.65 4.52 -20.54
C SER A 110 13.14 4.66 -20.34
N VAL A 111 12.38 3.66 -20.81
CA VAL A 111 10.95 3.55 -20.57
C VAL A 111 10.72 3.56 -19.06
N SER A 112 9.96 4.54 -18.58
CA SER A 112 9.79 4.77 -17.15
C SER A 112 8.51 5.53 -16.87
N LYS A 113 7.99 5.38 -15.65
CA LYS A 113 6.73 6.01 -15.21
C LYS A 113 6.98 6.78 -13.92
N LYS A 114 6.39 7.97 -13.81
CA LYS A 114 6.31 8.67 -12.53
C LYS A 114 5.22 8.00 -11.70
N VAL A 115 5.62 7.37 -10.59
CA VAL A 115 4.77 6.60 -9.70
C VAL A 115 4.68 7.33 -8.36
N LEU A 116 3.48 7.41 -7.81
CA LEU A 116 3.27 7.93 -6.46
C LEU A 116 3.69 6.87 -5.45
N ILE A 117 4.62 7.22 -4.56
CA ILE A 117 5.04 6.36 -3.45
C ILE A 117 4.65 7.08 -2.17
N GLN A 118 3.87 6.42 -1.32
CA GLN A 118 3.47 6.97 -0.03
C GLN A 118 3.70 5.97 1.10
N THR A 119 3.91 6.50 2.30
CA THR A 119 3.89 5.72 3.54
C THR A 119 2.59 6.03 4.26
N VAL A 120 1.80 5.00 4.58
CA VAL A 120 0.46 5.15 5.18
C VAL A 120 0.33 4.24 6.39
N THR A 121 -0.49 4.64 7.38
CA THR A 121 -0.82 3.77 8.52
C THR A 121 -1.79 2.65 8.10
N THR A 122 -1.87 1.59 8.90
CA THR A 122 -2.79 0.46 8.66
C THR A 122 -4.26 0.88 8.54
N ASP A 123 -4.69 1.94 9.22
CA ASP A 123 -6.08 2.41 9.18
C ASP A 123 -6.49 2.99 7.82
N GLU A 124 -5.51 3.46 7.03
CA GLU A 124 -5.71 3.89 5.64
C GLU A 124 -6.02 2.72 4.69
N LEU A 125 -5.93 1.46 5.14
CA LEU A 125 -6.40 0.30 4.38
C LEU A 125 -7.92 0.20 4.29
N SER A 126 -8.61 0.69 5.32
CA SER A 126 -10.07 0.57 5.51
C SER A 126 -10.89 1.71 4.87
N ARG A 127 -10.21 2.68 4.26
CA ARG A 127 -10.79 3.89 3.68
C ARG A 127 -10.91 3.79 2.16
#